data_AF-J7ZHW7-F1
#
_entry.id   AF-J7ZHW7-F1
#
_cell.length_a   1.000
_cell.length_b   1.000
_cell.length_c   1.000
_cell.angle_alpha   90.00
_cell.angle_beta   90.00
_cell.angle_gamma   90.00
#
_symmetry.space_group_name_H-M   'P 1'
#
loop_
_entity.id
_entity.type
_entity.pdbx_description
1 polymer ?
#
loop_
_entity_poly.entity_id
_entity_poly.type
_entity_poly.pdbx_seq_one_letter_code
_entity_poly.pdbx_strand_id
1 'polypeptide(L)'
;MEGKVCYSIVSSVRFSRNEENRRLIENYIKKGEPNFVMREDDYGECFEVDYEKTITEEVNENWLLENIKEIAKKYKITEFEVWKKYEGNSVFDKGFGITVEGTMDGPIIKFKESYSGTLDDWNFSWIKGQRTYEKIYF
;
A
#
# COMPACT_ATOMS: atom_id res chain seq x y z
N MET A 1 18.46 -21.07 2.39
CA MET A 1 18.12 -20.34 1.15
C MET A 1 17.72 -18.95 1.58
N GLU A 2 18.47 -17.93 1.16
CA GLU A 2 18.05 -16.53 1.33
C GLU A 2 16.97 -16.27 0.28
N GLY A 3 15.70 -16.44 0.64
CA GLY A 3 14.60 -16.06 -0.26
C GLY A 3 14.44 -14.54 -0.30
N LYS A 4 13.85 -13.99 -1.35
CA LYS A 4 13.42 -12.58 -1.38
C LYS A 4 11.92 -12.43 -1.11
N VAL A 5 11.52 -11.25 -0.65
CA VAL A 5 10.13 -10.79 -0.63
C VAL A 5 10.04 -9.52 -1.45
N CYS A 6 9.06 -9.46 -2.34
CA CYS A 6 8.70 -8.26 -3.07
C CYS A 6 7.45 -7.66 -2.42
N TYR A 7 7.46 -6.34 -2.26
CA TYR A 7 6.34 -5.55 -1.75
C TYR A 7 5.90 -4.56 -2.82
N SER A 8 4.60 -4.32 -2.92
CA SER A 8 4.03 -3.28 -3.78
C SER A 8 3.09 -2.41 -2.95
N ILE A 9 3.24 -1.09 -3.07
CA ILE A 9 2.33 -0.10 -2.50
C ILE A 9 1.59 0.54 -3.66
N VAL A 10 0.27 0.36 -3.69
CA VAL A 10 -0.59 0.81 -4.78
C VAL A 10 -1.70 1.71 -4.26
N SER A 11 -2.05 2.74 -5.04
CA SER A 11 -3.30 3.48 -4.87
C SER A 11 -3.94 3.66 -6.22
N SER A 12 -5.11 3.06 -6.44
CA SER A 12 -5.81 3.11 -7.73
C SER A 12 -7.02 4.05 -7.68
N VAL A 13 -7.24 4.76 -8.79
CA VAL A 13 -8.44 5.57 -9.01
C VAL A 13 -9.71 4.72 -8.90
N ARG A 14 -9.68 3.49 -9.43
CA ARG A 14 -10.87 2.62 -9.49
C ARG A 14 -11.29 2.09 -8.12
N PHE A 15 -10.34 1.81 -7.25
CA PHE A 15 -10.60 1.22 -5.93
C PHE A 15 -10.58 2.23 -4.79
N SER A 16 -10.12 3.47 -5.02
CA SER A 16 -10.15 4.53 -4.03
C SER A 16 -11.57 5.09 -3.85
N ARG A 17 -12.03 5.11 -2.60
CA ARG A 17 -13.32 5.70 -2.23
C ARG A 17 -13.22 7.22 -2.07
N ASN A 18 -12.01 7.72 -1.81
CA ASN A 18 -11.73 9.13 -1.65
C ASN A 18 -11.63 9.85 -3.03
N GLU A 19 -12.55 10.79 -3.29
CA GLU A 19 -12.57 11.59 -4.53
C GLU A 19 -11.33 12.47 -4.73
N GLU A 20 -10.79 13.03 -3.65
CA GLU A 20 -9.57 13.85 -3.72
C GLU A 20 -8.38 12.98 -4.11
N ASN A 21 -8.30 11.78 -3.55
CA ASN A 21 -7.28 10.79 -3.86
C ASN A 21 -7.27 10.41 -5.34
N ARG A 22 -8.46 10.15 -5.91
CA ARG A 22 -8.66 9.91 -7.35
C ARG A 22 -8.14 11.08 -8.20
N ARG A 23 -8.55 12.31 -7.87
CA ARG A 23 -8.11 13.52 -8.58
C ARG A 23 -6.60 13.73 -8.51
N LEU A 24 -5.97 13.45 -7.36
CA LEU A 24 -4.53 13.58 -7.19
C LEU A 24 -3.78 12.63 -8.13
N ILE A 25 -4.18 11.36 -8.18
CA ILE A 25 -3.56 10.35 -9.05
C ILE A 25 -3.67 10.76 -10.52
N GLU A 26 -4.88 11.06 -11.00
CA GLU A 26 -5.10 11.49 -12.38
C GLU A 26 -4.26 12.73 -12.76
N ASN A 27 -4.14 13.69 -11.82
CA ASN A 27 -3.35 14.90 -12.03
C ASN A 27 -1.85 14.62 -12.11
N TYR A 28 -1.32 13.70 -11.31
CA TYR A 28 0.09 13.33 -11.35
C TYR A 28 0.43 12.50 -12.59
N ILE A 29 -0.47 11.63 -13.06
CA ILE A 29 -0.35 10.94 -14.36
C ILE A 29 -0.22 11.97 -15.49
N LYS A 30 -1.11 12.97 -15.54
CA LYS A 30 -1.07 14.04 -16.56
C LYS A 30 0.24 14.85 -16.53
N LYS A 31 0.88 14.95 -15.36
CA LYS A 31 2.17 15.63 -15.18
C LYS A 31 3.37 14.75 -15.52
N GLY A 32 3.17 13.46 -15.78
CA GLY A 32 4.24 12.50 -16.04
C GLY A 32 5.12 12.26 -14.81
N GLU A 33 4.57 12.37 -13.60
CA GLU A 33 5.34 12.08 -12.39
C GLU A 33 5.74 10.60 -12.35
N PRO A 34 6.99 10.28 -11.96
CA PRO A 34 7.41 8.91 -11.73
C PRO A 34 6.50 8.23 -10.68
N ASN A 35 6.23 6.93 -10.88
CA ASN A 35 5.34 6.09 -10.06
C ASN A 35 3.84 6.30 -10.27
N PHE A 36 3.43 7.21 -11.16
CA PHE A 36 2.02 7.37 -11.55
C PHE A 36 1.82 6.79 -12.95
N VAL A 37 1.14 5.65 -13.03
CA VAL A 37 1.09 4.81 -14.22
C VAL A 37 -0.35 4.46 -14.60
N MET A 38 -0.53 4.10 -15.87
CA MET A 38 -1.73 3.42 -16.35
C MET A 38 -1.40 1.93 -16.46
N ARG A 39 -1.94 1.10 -15.58
CA ARG A 39 -1.83 -0.36 -15.68
C ARG A 39 -2.78 -0.91 -16.73
N GLU A 40 -2.39 -2.01 -17.35
CA GLU A 40 -3.20 -2.73 -18.33
C GLU A 40 -4.24 -3.67 -17.69
N ASP A 41 -4.13 -3.90 -16.37
CA ASP A 41 -5.06 -4.73 -15.60
C ASP A 41 -6.22 -3.91 -14.98
N ASP A 42 -6.97 -4.55 -14.10
CA ASP A 42 -8.16 -3.95 -13.49
C ASP A 42 -7.87 -2.74 -12.60
N TYR A 43 -6.61 -2.47 -12.22
CA TYR A 43 -6.25 -1.31 -11.41
C TYR A 43 -6.27 0.01 -12.22
N GLY A 44 -6.01 -0.02 -13.53
CA GLY A 44 -6.03 1.17 -14.38
C GLY A 44 -5.09 2.28 -13.90
N GLU A 45 -5.60 3.51 -13.75
CA GLU A 45 -4.83 4.68 -13.29
C GLU A 45 -4.45 4.53 -11.81
N CYS A 46 -3.14 4.52 -11.53
CA CYS A 46 -2.64 4.28 -10.19
C CYS A 46 -1.32 5.00 -9.88
N PHE A 47 -1.12 5.21 -8.59
CA PHE A 47 0.21 5.32 -8.00
C PHE A 47 0.71 3.90 -7.66
N GLU A 48 1.96 3.58 -7.98
CA GLU A 48 2.59 2.28 -7.68
C GLU A 48 4.08 2.44 -7.37
N VAL A 49 4.53 1.83 -6.28
CA VAL A 49 5.96 1.71 -5.96
C VAL A 49 6.26 0.33 -5.40
N ASP A 50 7.30 -0.29 -5.94
CA ASP A 50 7.73 -1.64 -5.59
C ASP A 50 9.06 -1.63 -4.83
N TYR A 51 9.21 -2.60 -3.93
CA TYR A 51 10.42 -2.81 -3.14
C TYR A 51 10.79 -4.30 -3.10
N GLU A 52 12.08 -4.59 -3.09
CA GLU A 52 12.60 -5.94 -2.84
C GLU A 52 13.44 -5.98 -1.57
N LYS A 53 13.28 -7.04 -0.77
CA LYS A 53 14.09 -7.30 0.42
C LYS A 53 14.51 -8.77 0.47
N THR A 54 15.74 -9.02 0.90
CA THR A 54 16.20 -10.36 1.27
C THR A 54 15.58 -10.79 2.60
N ILE A 55 15.11 -12.04 2.69
CA ILE A 55 14.61 -12.64 3.92
C ILE A 55 15.80 -12.94 4.83
N THR A 56 16.04 -12.05 5.78
CA THR A 56 16.91 -12.31 6.92
C THR A 56 16.03 -12.63 8.14
N GLU A 57 16.60 -13.20 9.20
CA GLU A 57 15.86 -13.54 10.44
C GLU A 57 15.21 -12.31 11.13
N GLU A 58 15.56 -11.09 10.70
CA GLU A 58 15.18 -9.82 11.34
C GLU A 58 14.26 -8.92 10.48
N VAL A 59 13.53 -9.49 9.51
CA VAL A 59 12.62 -8.70 8.66
C VAL A 59 11.37 -8.30 9.45
N ASN A 60 11.41 -7.14 10.12
CA ASN A 60 10.19 -6.42 10.45
C ASN A 60 9.74 -5.58 9.24
N GLU A 61 8.43 -5.44 9.06
CA GLU A 61 7.84 -4.75 7.92
C GLU A 61 7.52 -3.27 8.23
N ASN A 62 7.87 -2.76 9.42
CA ASN A 62 7.54 -1.41 9.86
C ASN A 62 8.05 -0.32 8.90
N TRP A 63 9.17 -0.58 8.20
CA TRP A 63 9.71 0.35 7.21
C TRP A 63 8.72 0.66 6.08
N LEU A 64 7.81 -0.26 5.73
CA LEU A 64 6.73 0.00 4.76
C LEU A 64 5.82 1.11 5.26
N LEU A 65 5.48 1.09 6.55
CA LEU A 65 4.59 2.09 7.15
C LEU A 65 5.22 3.48 7.12
N GLU A 66 6.53 3.58 7.36
CA GLU A 66 7.25 4.85 7.25
C GLU A 66 7.28 5.36 5.80
N ASN A 67 7.53 4.48 4.82
CA ASN A 67 7.46 4.85 3.41
C ASN A 67 6.06 5.34 3.02
N ILE A 68 5.00 4.69 3.50
CA ILE A 68 3.61 5.12 3.25
C ILE A 68 3.34 6.50 3.82
N LYS A 69 3.84 6.82 5.02
CA LYS A 69 3.71 8.17 5.58
C LYS A 69 4.43 9.21 4.72
N GLU A 70 5.63 8.90 4.24
CA GLU A 70 6.39 9.81 3.38
C GLU A 70 5.67 10.04 2.04
N ILE A 71 5.16 8.98 1.42
CA ILE A 71 4.37 9.02 0.19
C ILE A 71 3.10 9.85 0.41
N ALA A 72 2.36 9.58 1.49
CA ALA A 72 1.16 10.34 1.85
C ALA A 72 1.48 11.82 2.08
N LYS A 73 2.58 12.13 2.77
CA LYS A 73 3.01 13.52 3.00
C LYS A 73 3.38 14.22 1.70
N LYS A 74 4.08 13.53 0.79
CA LYS A 74 4.56 14.07 -0.49
C LYS A 74 3.41 14.31 -1.46
N TYR A 75 2.59 13.29 -1.69
CA TYR A 75 1.58 13.31 -2.75
C TYR A 75 0.16 13.63 -2.26
N LYS A 76 -0.04 13.70 -0.94
CA LYS A 76 -1.35 13.87 -0.27
C LYS A 76 -2.32 12.71 -0.49
N ILE A 77 -1.80 11.56 -0.95
CA ILE A 77 -2.57 10.33 -1.09
C ILE A 77 -2.81 9.73 0.29
N THR A 78 -4.04 9.31 0.56
CA THR A 78 -4.49 8.84 1.89
C THR A 78 -5.00 7.41 1.89
N GLU A 79 -5.27 6.80 0.74
CA GLU A 79 -5.71 5.41 0.64
C GLU A 79 -4.70 4.60 -0.16
N PHE A 80 -4.30 3.44 0.36
CA PHE A 80 -3.34 2.54 -0.26
C PHE A 80 -3.78 1.09 -0.10
N GLU A 81 -3.28 0.23 -0.97
CA GLU A 81 -3.20 -1.20 -0.79
C GLU A 81 -1.73 -1.59 -0.75
N VAL A 82 -1.38 -2.50 0.16
CA VAL A 82 -0.03 -3.05 0.28
C VAL A 82 -0.12 -4.53 -0.02
N TRP A 83 0.74 -4.97 -0.91
CA TRP A 83 0.81 -6.34 -1.39
C TRP A 83 2.20 -6.90 -1.18
N LYS A 84 2.30 -8.20 -0.90
CA LYS A 84 3.59 -8.90 -0.93
C LYS A 84 3.49 -10.25 -1.63
N LYS A 85 4.64 -10.69 -2.15
CA LYS A 85 4.88 -12.03 -2.68
C LYS A 85 6.27 -12.50 -2.28
N TYR A 86 6.41 -13.80 -2.10
CA TYR A 86 7.69 -14.45 -1.90
C TYR A 86 8.33 -14.79 -3.24
N GLU A 87 9.66 -14.82 -3.28
CA GLU A 87 10.42 -15.25 -4.45
C GLU A 87 9.95 -16.63 -4.95
N GLY A 88 9.71 -16.74 -6.25
CA GLY A 88 9.12 -17.93 -6.88
C GLY A 88 7.60 -17.87 -7.07
N ASN A 89 6.90 -16.95 -6.40
CA ASN A 89 5.48 -16.70 -6.66
C ASN A 89 5.31 -15.71 -7.82
N SER A 90 4.45 -16.05 -8.78
CA SER A 90 4.14 -15.19 -9.91
C SER A 90 3.18 -14.04 -9.56
N VAL A 91 2.40 -14.19 -8.49
CA VAL A 91 1.32 -13.28 -8.11
C VAL A 91 1.51 -12.78 -6.68
N PHE A 92 1.14 -11.52 -6.45
CA PHE A 92 0.95 -10.97 -5.11
C PHE A 92 -0.24 -11.64 -4.43
N ASP A 93 0.05 -12.44 -3.41
CA ASP A 93 -0.93 -13.36 -2.80
C ASP A 93 -1.43 -12.87 -1.44
N LYS A 94 -0.69 -11.96 -0.79
CA LYS A 94 -1.03 -11.40 0.52
C LYS A 94 -1.12 -9.88 0.45
N GLY A 95 -2.29 -9.32 0.75
CA GLY A 95 -2.49 -7.88 0.74
C GLY A 95 -3.40 -7.35 1.84
N PHE A 96 -3.29 -6.05 2.12
CA PHE A 96 -4.20 -5.33 3.02
C PHE A 96 -4.30 -3.86 2.61
N GLY A 97 -5.43 -3.23 2.94
CA GLY A 97 -5.65 -1.81 2.72
C GLY A 97 -5.11 -0.96 3.87
N ILE A 98 -4.69 0.26 3.55
CA ILE A 98 -4.28 1.29 4.50
C ILE A 98 -5.06 2.57 4.21
N THR A 99 -5.48 3.23 5.27
CA THR A 99 -5.93 4.62 5.22
C THR A 99 -5.07 5.47 6.15
N VAL A 100 -4.62 6.61 5.66
CA VAL A 100 -3.83 7.60 6.39
C VAL A 100 -4.74 8.77 6.75
N GLU A 101 -4.93 8.99 8.04
CA GLU A 101 -5.77 10.06 8.60
C GLU A 101 -4.97 11.02 9.47
N GLY A 102 -5.60 12.09 9.94
CA GLY A 102 -4.97 13.09 10.80
C GLY A 102 -4.12 14.11 10.02
N THR A 103 -3.23 14.81 10.73
CA THR A 103 -2.34 15.77 10.09
C THR A 103 -1.17 15.05 9.43
N MET A 104 -0.65 15.59 8.32
CA MET A 104 0.51 15.01 7.63
C MET A 104 1.82 15.11 8.43
N ASP A 105 1.82 15.86 9.54
CA ASP A 105 2.93 15.92 10.51
C ASP A 105 2.77 14.93 11.68
N GLY A 106 1.59 14.31 11.79
CA GLY A 106 1.31 13.24 12.75
C GLY A 106 0.29 12.25 12.19
N PRO A 107 0.58 11.57 11.05
CA PRO A 107 -0.39 10.74 10.37
C PRO A 107 -0.74 9.51 11.21
N ILE A 108 -2.05 9.22 11.29
CA ILE A 108 -2.60 8.02 11.91
C ILE A 108 -2.81 6.99 10.80
N ILE A 109 -2.20 5.82 10.94
CA ILE A 109 -2.38 4.70 10.01
C ILE A 109 -3.54 3.85 10.51
N LYS A 110 -4.52 3.61 9.66
CA LYS A 110 -5.58 2.62 9.86
C LYS A 110 -5.42 1.48 8.88
N PHE A 111 -5.60 0.27 9.38
CA PHE A 111 -5.54 -0.95 8.58
C PHE A 111 -6.94 -1.39 8.20
N LYS A 112 -7.12 -1.81 6.95
CA LYS A 112 -8.32 -2.41 6.39
C LYS A 112 -7.95 -3.79 5.87
N GLU A 113 -8.68 -4.83 6.28
CA GLU A 113 -8.43 -6.17 5.75
C GLU A 113 -8.85 -6.25 4.28
N SER A 114 -8.04 -6.92 3.45
CA SER A 114 -8.39 -7.23 2.06
C SER A 114 -8.92 -8.66 1.96
N TYR A 115 -9.46 -9.03 0.81
CA TYR A 115 -9.94 -10.40 0.56
C TYR A 115 -8.81 -11.45 0.55
N SER A 116 -7.56 -11.05 0.34
CA SER A 116 -6.42 -11.94 0.10
C SER A 116 -5.37 -11.95 1.22
N GLY A 117 -5.57 -11.22 2.32
CA GLY A 117 -4.61 -11.23 3.42
C GLY A 117 -5.14 -10.63 4.72
N THR A 118 -4.56 -11.05 5.85
CA THR A 118 -4.82 -10.47 7.18
C THR A 118 -3.56 -9.79 7.70
N LEU A 119 -3.67 -8.98 8.75
CA LEU A 119 -2.47 -8.41 9.41
C LEU A 119 -1.56 -9.48 10.04
N ASP A 120 -2.09 -10.68 10.32
CA ASP A 120 -1.32 -11.77 10.92
C ASP A 120 -0.33 -12.38 9.91
N ASP A 121 -0.54 -12.15 8.61
CA ASP A 121 0.42 -12.48 7.57
C ASP A 121 1.66 -11.54 7.60
N TRP A 122 1.67 -10.48 8.42
CA TRP A 122 2.68 -9.41 8.42
C TRP A 122 3.45 -9.31 9.74
N ASN A 123 4.74 -8.97 9.65
CA ASN A 123 5.65 -8.84 10.79
C ASN A 123 5.85 -7.37 11.20
N PHE A 124 4.78 -6.73 11.65
CA PHE A 124 4.84 -5.39 12.22
C PHE A 124 5.10 -5.46 13.73
N SER A 125 6.26 -4.98 14.19
CA SER A 125 6.56 -4.94 15.64
C SER A 125 5.90 -3.76 16.35
N TRP A 126 5.42 -2.76 15.60
CA TRP A 126 4.79 -1.56 16.15
C TRP A 126 3.38 -1.37 15.59
N ILE A 127 2.37 -1.79 16.34
CA ILE A 127 0.95 -1.58 16.01
C ILE A 127 0.49 -0.27 16.67
N LYS A 128 0.93 0.89 16.17
CA LYS A 128 0.25 2.19 16.46
C LYS A 128 -0.76 2.56 15.37
N GLY A 129 -1.41 1.55 14.80
CA GLY A 129 -2.55 1.74 13.92
C GLY A 129 -3.80 1.12 14.51
N GLN A 130 -4.95 1.77 14.34
CA GLN A 130 -6.22 1.17 14.72
C GLN A 130 -6.57 0.10 13.69
N ARG A 131 -6.66 -1.17 14.10
CA ARG A 131 -7.21 -2.25 13.26
C ARG A 131 -8.70 -2.00 13.10
N THR A 132 -9.11 -1.47 11.96
CA THR A 132 -10.51 -1.21 11.63
C THR A 132 -10.95 -2.20 10.56
N TYR A 133 -11.68 -3.23 10.95
CA TYR A 133 -12.30 -4.15 10.00
C TYR A 133 -13.51 -3.48 9.35
N GLU A 134 -13.36 -3.03 8.11
CA GLU A 134 -14.49 -2.73 7.23
C GLU A 134 -14.63 -3.85 6.22
N LYS A 135 -15.58 -4.75 6.46
CA LYS A 135 -15.96 -5.76 5.46
C LYS A 135 -16.54 -5.03 4.25
N ILE A 136 -15.81 -5.01 3.15
CA ILE A 136 -16.35 -4.59 1.87
C ILE A 136 -17.29 -5.71 1.43
N TYR A 137 -18.58 -5.57 1.74
CA TYR A 137 -19.62 -6.47 1.21
C TYR A 137 -19.76 -6.23 -0.29
N PHE A 138 -19.76 -7.32 -1.06
CA PHE A 138 -20.17 -7.37 -2.47
C PHE A 138 -21.68 -7.24 -2.60
#